data_AF-A0A6G3XCH0-F1
#
_entry.id   AF-A0A6G3XCH0-F1
#
_cell.length_a   1.000
_cell.length_b   1.000
_cell.length_c   1.000
_cell.angle_alpha   90.00
_cell.angle_beta   90.00
_cell.angle_gamma   90.00
#
_symmetry.space_group_name_H-M   'P 1'
#
loop_
_entity.id
_entity.type
_entity.pdbx_description
1 polymer ?
#
loop_
_entity_poly.entity_id
_entity_poly.type
_entity_poly.pdbx_seq_one_letter_code
_entity_poly.pdbx_strand_id
1 'polypeptide(L)'
;MTQNHPRPRADAPSPLHPLDNPARSSLTGPHAHFAERRGRILRYPADVTPWLALPDVPDAQDWADVAALAGPGGSVALAAFQEAPPQDWEIVFRADGVQLVDVSVDAAPDPEAVPLGPRDVPEMLDLVARTRPGPFLPRTVELGTYLGIRRGGELVAMAGERLHPPGWT
;
A
#
# COMPACT_ATOMS: atom_id res chain seq x y z
N MET A 1 -18.72 48.97 -26.63
CA MET A 1 -19.16 47.58 -26.40
C MET A 1 -17.93 46.76 -26.05
N THR A 2 -17.69 46.57 -24.76
CA THR A 2 -16.52 45.82 -24.25
C THR A 2 -17.07 44.53 -23.65
N GLN A 3 -16.89 43.41 -24.37
CA GLN A 3 -17.33 42.10 -23.86
C GLN A 3 -16.29 41.58 -22.87
N ASN A 4 -16.64 41.61 -21.58
CA ASN A 4 -15.95 40.87 -20.53
C ASN A 4 -16.14 39.37 -20.79
N HIS A 5 -15.08 38.68 -21.18
CA HIS A 5 -15.03 37.22 -21.10
C HIS A 5 -14.78 36.82 -19.63
N PRO A 6 -15.69 36.09 -18.98
CA PRO A 6 -15.42 35.58 -17.65
C PRO A 6 -14.28 34.55 -17.73
N ARG A 7 -13.23 34.75 -16.92
CA ARG A 7 -12.19 33.74 -16.72
C ARG A 7 -12.85 32.45 -16.19
N PRO A 8 -12.43 31.26 -16.64
CA PRO A 8 -12.91 30.02 -16.05
C PRO A 8 -12.65 30.05 -14.54
N ARG A 9 -13.68 29.72 -13.76
CA ARG A 9 -13.55 29.46 -12.32
C ARG A 9 -12.49 28.38 -12.15
N ALA A 10 -11.54 28.60 -11.25
CA ALA A 10 -10.65 27.53 -10.80
C ALA A 10 -11.53 26.37 -10.33
N ASP A 11 -11.35 25.21 -10.95
CA ASP A 11 -12.06 23.99 -10.55
C ASP A 11 -11.84 23.77 -9.05
N ALA A 12 -12.93 23.48 -8.33
CA ALA A 12 -12.81 22.98 -6.97
C ALA A 12 -11.94 21.71 -7.01
N PRO A 13 -11.06 21.47 -6.03
CA PRO A 13 -10.25 20.25 -6.03
C PRO A 13 -11.19 19.05 -6.11
N SER A 14 -11.02 18.25 -7.16
CA SER A 14 -11.70 16.97 -7.28
C SER A 14 -11.45 16.16 -6.00
N PRO A 15 -12.46 15.45 -5.47
CA PRO A 15 -12.22 14.57 -4.33
C PRO A 15 -11.09 13.61 -4.69
N LEU A 16 -10.09 13.51 -3.80
CA LEU A 16 -8.92 12.65 -4.02
C LEU A 16 -9.38 11.23 -4.32
N HIS A 17 -8.83 10.65 -5.38
CA HIS A 17 -9.17 9.30 -5.79
C HIS A 17 -8.65 8.32 -4.72
N PRO A 18 -9.35 7.22 -4.37
CA PRO A 18 -8.88 6.29 -3.34
C PRO A 18 -7.46 5.75 -3.56
N LEU A 19 -7.03 5.68 -4.82
CA LEU A 19 -5.69 5.24 -5.22
C LEU A 19 -4.58 6.31 -5.14
N ASP A 20 -4.93 7.59 -4.91
CA ASP A 20 -3.94 8.66 -4.74
C ASP A 20 -3.21 8.52 -3.38
N ASN A 21 -3.92 7.99 -2.38
CA ASN A 21 -3.38 7.64 -1.07
C ASN A 21 -3.84 6.24 -0.65
N PRO A 22 -3.32 5.18 -1.30
CA PRO A 22 -3.91 3.84 -1.21
C PRO A 22 -3.75 3.24 0.18
N ALA A 23 -2.63 3.50 0.87
CA ALA A 23 -2.44 3.03 2.23
C ALA A 23 -3.44 3.68 3.20
N ARG A 24 -3.68 4.99 3.08
CA ARG A 24 -4.67 5.69 3.90
C ARG A 24 -6.07 5.18 3.63
N SER A 25 -6.47 5.15 2.36
CA SER A 25 -7.79 4.69 1.93
C SER A 25 -8.09 3.26 2.38
N SER A 26 -7.08 2.39 2.35
CA SER A 26 -7.21 1.02 2.89
C SER A 26 -7.44 1.04 4.40
N LEU A 27 -6.58 1.74 5.16
CA LEU A 27 -6.60 1.79 6.63
C LEU A 27 -7.76 2.62 7.22
N THR A 28 -8.43 3.45 6.42
CA THR A 28 -9.69 4.12 6.79
C THR A 28 -10.93 3.37 6.26
N GLY A 29 -10.73 2.33 5.47
CA GLY A 29 -11.78 1.57 4.80
C GLY A 29 -11.69 0.06 5.10
N PRO A 30 -11.60 -0.82 4.08
CA PRO A 30 -11.63 -2.27 4.25
C PRO A 30 -10.60 -2.82 5.26
N HIS A 31 -9.42 -2.20 5.35
CA HIS A 31 -8.34 -2.58 6.27
C HIS A 31 -8.36 -1.80 7.59
N ALA A 32 -9.47 -1.14 7.96
CA ALA A 32 -9.56 -0.38 9.20
C ALA A 32 -9.26 -1.20 10.47
N HIS A 33 -9.50 -2.51 10.43
CA HIS A 33 -9.19 -3.43 11.53
C HIS A 33 -7.68 -3.65 11.75
N PHE A 34 -6.82 -3.32 10.77
CA PHE A 34 -5.37 -3.30 10.93
C PHE A 34 -4.83 -1.96 11.44
N ALA A 35 -5.63 -0.89 11.46
CA ALA A 35 -5.12 0.45 11.63
C ALA A 35 -4.61 0.74 13.04
N GLU A 36 -3.28 0.81 13.18
CA GLU A 36 -2.65 1.43 14.32
C GLU A 36 -2.53 2.94 14.09
N ARG A 37 -2.78 3.75 15.12
CA ARG A 37 -2.93 5.20 14.98
C ARG A 37 -2.03 5.97 15.92
N ARG A 38 -1.47 7.06 15.42
CA ARG A 38 -0.84 8.12 16.22
C ARG A 38 -1.12 9.47 15.57
N GLY A 39 -1.81 10.35 16.28
CA GLY A 39 -2.30 11.59 15.67
C GLY A 39 -3.14 11.29 14.42
N ARG A 40 -2.76 11.86 13.27
CA ARG A 40 -3.41 11.60 11.97
C ARG A 40 -2.73 10.49 11.14
N ILE A 41 -1.67 9.91 11.67
CA ILE A 41 -0.89 8.85 11.03
C ILE A 41 -1.54 7.51 11.26
N LEU A 42 -1.64 6.73 10.19
CA LEU A 42 -2.12 5.34 10.21
C LEU A 42 -0.98 4.44 9.76
N ARG A 43 -0.85 3.26 10.37
CA ARG A 43 0.05 2.22 9.86
C ARG A 43 -0.57 0.83 10.03
N TYR A 44 -0.05 -0.12 9.27
CA TYR A 44 -0.28 -1.53 9.54
C TYR A 44 0.60 -2.01 10.71
N PRO A 45 0.24 -3.11 11.38
CA PRO A 45 1.14 -3.78 12.31
C PRO A 45 2.42 -4.18 11.59
N ALA A 46 3.55 -4.03 12.27
CA ALA A 46 4.87 -4.18 11.65
C ALA A 46 5.17 -5.61 11.17
N ASP A 47 4.42 -6.61 11.64
CA ASP A 47 4.49 -8.02 11.23
C ASP A 47 3.54 -8.36 10.06
N VAL A 48 2.66 -7.43 9.66
CA VAL A 48 1.75 -7.54 8.51
C VAL A 48 2.35 -6.90 7.26
N THR A 49 2.74 -5.62 7.32
CA THR A 49 3.38 -4.91 6.19
C THR A 49 4.02 -3.60 6.66
N PRO A 50 5.11 -3.10 6.02
CA PRO A 50 5.80 -1.87 6.47
C PRO A 50 5.06 -0.55 6.13
N TRP A 51 3.90 -0.61 5.47
CA TRP A 51 3.23 0.58 4.95
C TRP A 51 2.67 1.47 6.07
N LEU A 52 2.98 2.75 5.95
CA LEU A 52 2.42 3.84 6.75
C LEU A 52 1.68 4.81 5.81
N ALA A 53 0.69 5.51 6.36
CA ALA A 53 -0.12 6.48 5.64
C ALA A 53 -0.13 7.84 6.35
N LEU A 54 0.35 8.85 5.63
CA LEU A 54 0.21 10.27 5.97
C LEU A 54 -1.19 10.79 5.58
N PRO A 55 -1.67 11.90 6.15
CA PRO A 55 -2.71 12.70 5.49
C PRO A 55 -2.19 13.25 4.16
N ASP A 56 -3.10 13.69 3.28
CA ASP A 56 -2.76 14.13 1.92
C ASP A 56 -1.89 15.38 1.90
N VAL A 57 -2.01 16.21 2.95
CA VAL A 57 -1.13 17.35 3.21
C VAL A 57 -0.62 17.21 4.65
N PRO A 58 0.58 16.62 4.85
CA PRO A 58 1.15 16.45 6.17
C PRO A 58 1.75 17.76 6.72
N ASP A 59 1.58 17.99 8.02
CA ASP A 59 2.23 19.09 8.74
C ASP A 59 3.39 18.61 9.63
N ALA A 60 4.05 19.56 10.32
CA ALA A 60 5.19 19.24 11.18
C ALA A 60 4.85 18.28 12.32
N GLN A 61 3.62 18.31 12.84
CA GLN A 61 3.19 17.40 13.90
C GLN A 61 2.99 15.98 13.36
N ASP A 62 2.46 15.84 12.14
CA ASP A 62 2.38 14.54 11.47
C ASP A 62 3.76 13.91 11.30
N TRP A 63 4.77 14.67 10.87
CA TRP A 63 6.14 14.17 10.74
C TRP A 63 6.76 13.80 12.09
N ALA A 64 6.49 14.56 13.15
CA ALA A 64 6.90 14.20 14.51
C ALA A 64 6.24 12.88 14.97
N ASP A 65 4.97 12.66 14.63
CA ASP A 65 4.27 11.40 14.91
C ASP A 65 4.83 10.23 14.09
N VAL A 66 5.19 10.43 12.82
CA VAL A 66 5.91 9.43 12.01
C VAL A 66 7.25 9.07 12.64
N ALA A 67 8.07 10.07 13.02
CA ALA A 67 9.37 9.83 13.64
C ALA A 67 9.26 8.97 14.90
N ALA A 68 8.25 9.26 15.71
CA ALA A 68 8.07 8.57 16.97
C ALA A 68 7.33 7.22 16.83
N LEU A 69 6.69 6.93 15.69
CA LEU A 69 6.29 5.57 15.29
C LEU A 69 7.48 4.74 14.76
N ALA A 70 8.38 5.38 14.00
CA ALA A 70 9.59 4.73 13.47
C ALA A 70 10.55 4.35 14.60
N GLY A 71 10.65 5.21 15.63
CA GLY A 71 11.63 5.09 16.70
C GLY A 71 13.04 5.50 16.25
N PRO A 72 14.00 5.58 17.19
CA PRO A 72 15.37 5.99 16.87
C PRO A 72 16.02 5.06 15.83
N GLY A 73 16.48 5.63 14.71
CA GLY A 73 17.08 4.87 13.61
C GLY A 73 16.11 4.02 12.79
N GLY A 74 14.80 4.13 13.06
CA GLY A 74 13.76 3.46 12.28
C GLY A 74 13.57 4.10 10.91
N SER A 75 13.03 3.32 9.98
CA SER A 75 12.58 3.79 8.66
C SER A 75 11.10 3.47 8.47
N VAL A 76 10.46 4.22 7.58
CA VAL A 76 9.04 4.02 7.23
C VAL A 76 8.90 3.89 5.72
N ALA A 77 7.92 3.11 5.27
CA ALA A 77 7.60 2.96 3.87
C ALA A 77 6.32 3.73 3.54
N LEU A 78 6.40 4.63 2.56
CA LEU A 78 5.27 5.40 2.05
C LEU A 78 4.99 4.97 0.61
N ALA A 79 3.73 4.67 0.31
CA ALA A 79 3.26 4.38 -1.04
C ALA A 79 2.70 5.66 -1.68
N ALA A 80 2.93 5.83 -2.99
CA ALA A 80 2.40 6.95 -3.79
C ALA A 80 2.76 8.37 -3.30
N PHE A 81 3.73 8.51 -2.39
CA PHE A 81 4.16 9.82 -1.87
C PHE A 81 4.92 10.62 -2.93
N GLN A 82 4.43 11.83 -3.23
CA GLN A 82 4.99 12.69 -4.28
C GLN A 82 5.84 13.84 -3.75
N GLU A 83 5.62 14.26 -2.51
CA GLU A 83 6.29 15.42 -1.93
C GLU A 83 7.69 15.06 -1.42
N ALA A 84 8.52 16.08 -1.14
CA ALA A 84 9.79 15.86 -0.44
C ALA A 84 9.51 15.78 1.07
N PRO A 85 10.14 14.83 1.81
CA PRO A 85 10.05 14.86 3.25
C PRO A 85 10.80 16.09 3.81
N PRO A 86 10.58 16.45 5.09
CA PRO A 86 11.33 17.50 5.76
C PRO A 86 12.85 17.26 5.70
N GLN A 87 13.64 18.34 5.82
CA GLN A 87 15.11 18.30 5.61
C GLN A 87 15.87 17.43 6.63
N ASP A 88 15.26 17.13 7.77
CA ASP A 88 15.79 16.26 8.82
C ASP A 88 15.50 14.76 8.58
N TRP A 89 14.85 14.42 7.47
CA TRP A 89 14.62 13.04 7.02
C TRP A 89 15.57 12.65 5.88
N GLU A 90 16.04 11.41 5.92
CA GLU A 90 16.82 10.80 4.84
C GLU A 90 15.93 9.88 3.99
N ILE A 91 16.02 10.03 2.66
CA ILE A 91 15.42 9.08 1.72
C ILE A 91 16.40 7.93 1.51
N VAL A 92 16.20 6.82 2.20
CA VAL A 92 17.05 5.62 2.09
C VAL A 92 16.77 4.78 0.85
N PHE A 93 15.57 4.90 0.27
CA PHE A 93 15.15 4.22 -0.94
C PHE A 93 14.04 5.00 -1.64
N ARG A 94 14.13 5.14 -2.97
CA ARG A 94 13.08 5.69 -3.84
C ARG A 94 13.05 4.91 -5.14
N ALA A 95 11.85 4.57 -5.59
CA ALA A 95 11.61 3.97 -6.88
C ALA A 95 10.41 4.65 -7.52
N ASP A 96 10.54 5.03 -8.79
CA ASP A 96 9.43 5.54 -9.56
C ASP A 96 8.56 4.35 -10.01
N GLY A 97 7.25 4.49 -9.82
CA GLY A 97 6.27 3.48 -10.18
C GLY A 97 5.19 4.06 -11.07
N VAL A 98 4.64 3.24 -11.96
CA VAL A 98 3.44 3.57 -12.73
C VAL A 98 2.27 2.86 -12.05
N GLN A 99 1.26 3.63 -11.65
CA GLN A 99 0.00 3.07 -11.15
C GLN A 99 -0.84 2.62 -12.34
N LEU A 100 -1.15 1.33 -12.39
CA LEU A 100 -2.01 0.72 -13.40
C LEU A 100 -3.35 0.36 -12.75
N VAL A 101 -4.42 0.57 -13.48
CA VAL A 101 -5.76 0.12 -13.10
C VAL A 101 -6.24 -0.86 -14.14
N ASP A 102 -6.76 -1.98 -13.66
CA ASP A 102 -7.41 -2.96 -14.50
C ASP A 102 -8.91 -2.75 -14.45
N VAL A 103 -9.47 -2.25 -15.56
CA VAL A 103 -10.90 -1.98 -15.70
C VAL A 103 -11.56 -2.87 -16.75
N SER A 104 -10.80 -3.75 -17.40
CA SER A 104 -11.29 -4.49 -18.56
C SER A 104 -10.54 -5.79 -18.90
N VAL A 105 -9.73 -6.36 -18.00
CA VAL A 105 -9.14 -7.68 -18.26
C VAL A 105 -10.22 -8.76 -18.33
N ASP A 106 -10.03 -9.69 -19.26
CA ASP A 106 -10.82 -10.92 -19.34
C ASP A 106 -10.20 -11.95 -18.39
N ALA A 107 -10.64 -11.93 -17.12
CA ALA A 107 -10.15 -12.84 -16.09
C ALA A 107 -10.82 -14.22 -16.19
N ALA A 108 -10.03 -15.29 -16.02
CA ALA A 108 -10.53 -16.65 -15.96
C ALA A 108 -9.86 -17.43 -14.82
N PRO A 109 -10.57 -18.39 -14.18
CA PRO A 109 -9.95 -19.29 -13.22
C PRO A 109 -8.87 -20.15 -13.86
N ASP A 110 -7.73 -20.29 -13.19
CA ASP A 110 -6.72 -21.29 -13.52
C ASP A 110 -6.91 -22.52 -12.61
N PRO A 111 -7.16 -23.72 -13.14
CA PRO A 111 -7.37 -24.92 -12.33
C PRO A 111 -6.14 -25.33 -11.49
N GLU A 112 -4.95 -24.80 -11.80
CA GLU A 112 -3.75 -25.03 -11.01
C GLU A 112 -3.60 -24.07 -9.82
N ALA A 113 -4.30 -22.93 -9.85
CA ALA A 113 -4.21 -21.93 -8.80
C ALA A 113 -4.99 -22.40 -7.57
N VAL A 114 -4.26 -22.59 -6.45
CA VAL A 114 -4.85 -22.98 -5.17
C VAL A 114 -4.81 -21.83 -4.16
N PRO A 115 -5.85 -21.62 -3.35
CA PRO A 115 -5.80 -20.67 -2.26
C PRO A 115 -4.70 -21.02 -1.24
N LEU A 116 -3.93 -20.00 -0.85
CA LEU A 116 -2.93 -20.08 0.21
C LEU A 116 -3.45 -19.37 1.47
N GLY A 117 -3.11 -19.88 2.63
CA GLY A 117 -3.49 -19.28 3.91
C GLY A 117 -2.41 -19.38 4.98
N PRO A 118 -2.76 -19.14 6.26
CA PRO A 118 -1.80 -19.13 7.36
C PRO A 118 -0.94 -20.40 7.50
N ARG A 119 -1.44 -21.55 7.05
CA ARG A 119 -0.70 -22.83 7.10
C ARG A 119 0.41 -22.91 6.05
N ASP A 120 0.30 -22.14 4.97
CA ASP A 120 1.26 -22.12 3.85
C ASP A 120 2.39 -21.10 4.07
N VAL A 121 2.28 -20.23 5.09
CA VAL A 121 3.26 -19.15 5.39
C VAL A 121 4.72 -19.62 5.39
N PRO A 122 5.10 -20.77 5.97
CA PRO A 122 6.48 -21.25 5.90
C PRO A 122 6.99 -21.42 4.45
N GLU A 123 6.17 -22.00 3.56
CA GLU A 123 6.53 -22.17 2.15
C GLU A 123 6.49 -20.84 1.38
N MET A 124 5.54 -19.96 1.69
CA MET A 124 5.46 -18.62 1.10
C MET A 124 6.72 -17.81 1.44
N LEU A 125 7.16 -17.83 2.69
CA LEU A 125 8.38 -17.14 3.13
C LEU A 125 9.64 -17.73 2.49
N ASP A 126 9.72 -19.05 2.32
CA ASP A 126 10.82 -19.69 1.60
C ASP A 126 10.87 -19.24 0.13
N LEU A 127 9.73 -19.21 -0.57
CA LEU A 127 9.66 -18.70 -1.95
C LEU A 127 10.06 -17.22 -2.04
N VAL A 128 9.59 -16.39 -1.11
CA VAL A 128 9.95 -14.96 -1.01
C VAL A 128 11.45 -14.78 -0.78
N ALA A 129 12.07 -15.58 0.09
CA ALA A 129 13.50 -15.48 0.35
C ALA A 129 14.35 -15.75 -0.91
N ARG A 130 13.89 -16.66 -1.79
CA ARG A 130 14.54 -17.01 -3.05
C ARG A 130 14.31 -16.01 -4.18
N THR A 131 13.19 -15.29 -4.17
CA THR A 131 12.76 -14.44 -5.30
C THR A 131 12.76 -12.94 -5.02
N ARG A 132 12.70 -12.54 -3.74
CA ARG A 132 12.71 -11.15 -3.24
C ARG A 132 11.71 -10.23 -3.96
N PRO A 133 10.40 -10.56 -3.97
CA PRO A 133 9.36 -9.81 -4.70
C PRO A 133 9.00 -8.45 -4.08
N GLY A 134 9.70 -8.03 -3.03
CA GLY A 134 9.31 -6.94 -2.14
C GLY A 134 8.91 -7.45 -0.76
N PRO A 135 8.44 -6.56 0.13
CA PRO A 135 8.12 -6.93 1.51
C PRO A 135 7.02 -8.00 1.57
N PHE A 136 7.33 -9.12 2.19
CA PHE A 136 6.37 -10.14 2.61
C PHE A 136 6.83 -10.68 3.98
N LEU A 137 5.93 -10.59 4.95
CA LEU A 137 6.14 -10.84 6.37
C LEU A 137 5.19 -11.96 6.84
N PRO A 138 5.38 -12.51 8.06
CA PRO A 138 4.61 -13.68 8.51
C PRO A 138 3.08 -13.51 8.45
N ARG A 139 2.58 -12.28 8.60
CA ARG A 139 1.14 -11.98 8.57
C ARG A 139 0.69 -11.23 7.32
N THR A 140 1.55 -11.06 6.31
CA THR A 140 1.16 -10.40 5.05
C THR A 140 0.04 -11.15 4.34
N VAL A 141 -0.03 -12.48 4.50
CA VAL A 141 -1.14 -13.30 3.96
C VAL A 141 -2.52 -12.88 4.50
N GLU A 142 -2.59 -12.16 5.63
CA GLU A 142 -3.85 -11.66 6.19
C GLU A 142 -4.42 -10.46 5.42
N LEU A 143 -3.65 -9.85 4.50
CA LEU A 143 -4.09 -8.68 3.73
C LEU A 143 -5.13 -9.00 2.65
N GLY A 144 -5.35 -10.27 2.32
CA GLY A 144 -6.35 -10.67 1.35
C GLY A 144 -6.10 -12.04 0.75
N THR A 145 -6.60 -12.24 -0.47
CA THR A 145 -6.49 -13.50 -1.19
C THR A 145 -5.07 -13.70 -1.70
N TYR A 146 -4.50 -14.87 -1.43
CA TYR A 146 -3.28 -15.37 -2.04
C TYR A 146 -3.56 -16.66 -2.78
N LEU A 147 -3.01 -16.77 -3.99
CA LEU A 147 -3.07 -17.95 -4.83
C LEU A 147 -1.66 -18.47 -5.10
N GLY A 148 -1.50 -19.78 -5.18
CA GLY A 148 -0.24 -20.45 -5.45
C GLY A 148 -0.35 -21.51 -6.54
N ILE A 149 0.77 -21.78 -7.21
CA ILE A 149 0.92 -22.91 -8.14
C ILE A 149 1.95 -23.87 -7.54
N ARG A 150 1.63 -25.17 -7.55
CA ARG A 150 2.48 -26.23 -7.00
C ARG A 150 2.97 -27.20 -8.07
N ARG A 151 4.25 -27.57 -8.03
CA ARG A 151 4.86 -28.58 -8.91
C ARG A 151 5.72 -29.54 -8.07
N GLY A 152 5.51 -30.85 -8.24
CA GLY A 152 6.19 -31.85 -7.42
C GLY A 152 5.90 -31.76 -5.91
N GLY A 153 4.78 -31.13 -5.52
CA GLY A 153 4.42 -30.86 -4.13
C GLY A 153 4.91 -29.50 -3.59
N GLU A 154 5.87 -28.85 -4.26
CA GLU A 154 6.46 -27.59 -3.81
C GLU A 154 5.72 -26.37 -4.38
N LEU A 155 5.62 -25.30 -3.59
CA LEU A 155 5.13 -23.99 -4.05
C LEU A 155 6.18 -23.32 -4.96
N VAL A 156 5.83 -23.13 -6.24
CA VAL A 156 6.76 -22.58 -7.25
C VAL A 156 6.43 -21.17 -7.70
N ALA A 157 5.18 -20.73 -7.51
CA ALA A 157 4.75 -19.36 -7.79
C ALA A 157 3.60 -18.99 -6.85
N MET A 158 3.49 -17.70 -6.53
CA MET A 158 2.34 -17.17 -5.82
C MET A 158 2.08 -15.72 -6.21
N ALA A 159 0.81 -15.30 -6.10
CA ALA A 159 0.37 -13.92 -6.24
C ALA A 159 -0.72 -13.66 -5.20
N GLY A 160 -0.93 -12.40 -4.84
CA GLY A 160 -2.01 -12.07 -3.93
C GLY A 160 -2.24 -10.59 -3.78
N GLU A 161 -3.24 -10.27 -2.98
CA GLU A 161 -3.73 -8.92 -2.69
C GLU A 161 -2.84 -8.22 -1.64
N ARG A 162 -2.93 -6.89 -1.54
CA ARG A 162 -2.14 -6.12 -0.57
C ARG A 162 -2.88 -4.92 0.02
N LEU A 163 -2.71 -3.73 -0.55
CA LEU A 163 -3.49 -2.57 -0.13
C LEU A 163 -4.88 -2.73 -0.74
N HIS A 164 -5.92 -2.44 0.03
CA HIS A 164 -7.31 -2.64 -0.38
C HIS A 164 -8.12 -1.35 -0.20
N PRO A 165 -7.87 -0.30 -1.02
CA PRO A 165 -8.70 0.90 -1.03
C PRO A 165 -10.16 0.55 -1.39
N PRO A 166 -11.16 1.31 -0.93
CA PRO A 166 -12.56 1.05 -1.27
C PRO A 166 -12.76 0.96 -2.79
N GLY A 167 -13.29 -0.18 -3.26
CA GLY A 167 -13.54 -0.45 -4.68
C GLY A 167 -12.33 -0.98 -5.47
N TRP A 168 -11.21 -1.30 -4.80
CA TRP A 168 -9.97 -1.76 -5.42
C TRP A 168 -9.32 -2.90 -4.60
N THR A 169 -8.64 -3.82 -5.29
CA THR A 169 -7.92 -4.98 -4.71
C THR A 169 -6.54 -5.13 -5.33
#